data_AF-A0A060CG94-F1
#
_entry.id   AF-A0A060CG94-F1
#
_cell.length_a   1.000
_cell.length_b   1.000
_cell.length_c   1.000
_cell.angle_alpha   90.00
_cell.angle_beta   90.00
_cell.angle_gamma   90.00
#
_symmetry.space_group_name_H-M   'P 1'
#
loop_
_entity.id
_entity.type
_entity.pdbx_description
1 polymer ?
#
loop_
_entity_poly.entity_id
_entity_poly.type
_entity_poly.pdbx_seq_one_letter_code
_entity_poly.pdbx_strand_id
1 'polypeptide(L)'
;GPTTRPSTPSYWDPETGQPLRGATEQGHADDSCWARGQAWGIYGFAINYRHLGDPGFLAASRRCADYFLEHLPADGVPYWDLAFGEGTDAPRDSSAGAIAATGLIELAQQVPDGDHYRAQAERILEAL
;
A
#
# COMPACT_ATOMS: atom_id res chain seq x y z
N GLY A 1 14.08 -3.18 -18.52
CA GLY A 1 13.67 -1.77 -18.44
C GLY A 1 13.27 -1.46 -17.02
N PRO A 2 13.47 -0.25 -16.51
CA PRO A 2 13.29 0.03 -15.09
C PRO A 2 11.81 -0.13 -14.73
N THR A 3 11.56 -1.10 -13.86
CA THR A 3 10.27 -1.44 -13.28
C THR A 3 9.86 -0.35 -12.31
N THR A 4 8.94 0.53 -12.71
CA THR A 4 8.26 1.46 -11.81
C THR A 4 7.34 0.65 -10.89
N ARG A 5 7.60 0.68 -9.57
CA ARG A 5 6.76 0.03 -8.55
C ARG A 5 5.75 1.03 -7.96
N PRO A 6 4.52 0.59 -7.64
CA PRO A 6 3.37 1.47 -7.47
C PRO A 6 3.31 2.06 -6.05
N SER A 7 3.95 3.21 -5.82
CA SER A 7 3.66 4.16 -4.72
C SER A 7 4.57 5.41 -4.68
N THR A 8 5.25 5.75 -5.77
CA THR A 8 6.09 6.96 -5.84
C THR A 8 5.26 8.20 -6.27
N PRO A 9 5.26 9.30 -5.50
CA PRO A 9 4.82 10.61 -5.99
C PRO A 9 5.53 10.92 -7.30
N SER A 10 4.74 11.14 -8.36
CA SER A 10 5.25 11.39 -9.70
C SER A 10 5.18 12.89 -9.97
N TYR A 11 6.31 13.50 -10.31
CA TYR A 11 6.36 14.88 -10.80
C TYR A 11 6.03 14.86 -12.28
N TRP A 12 5.20 15.78 -12.71
CA TRP A 12 4.77 15.91 -14.10
C TRP A 12 5.16 17.30 -14.60
N ASP A 13 5.60 17.36 -15.85
CA ASP A 13 5.83 18.61 -16.55
C ASP A 13 4.49 19.33 -16.72
N PRO A 14 4.32 20.57 -16.21
CA PRO A 14 3.05 21.29 -16.28
C PRO A 14 2.69 21.73 -17.70
N GLU A 15 3.64 21.80 -18.63
CA GLU A 15 3.38 22.17 -20.03
C GLU A 15 3.09 20.95 -20.90
N THR A 16 3.77 19.82 -20.66
CA THR A 16 3.70 18.65 -21.55
C THR A 16 2.93 17.47 -20.98
N GLY A 17 2.66 17.46 -19.67
CA GLY A 17 2.00 16.34 -18.98
C GLY A 17 2.83 15.04 -18.97
N GLN A 18 4.12 15.12 -19.26
CA GLN A 18 5.03 13.96 -19.23
C GLN A 18 5.58 13.73 -17.82
N PRO A 19 5.82 12.46 -17.42
CA PRO A 19 6.38 12.15 -16.12
C PRO A 19 7.88 12.53 -16.07
N LEU A 20 8.25 13.37 -15.09
CA LEU A 20 9.62 13.85 -14.88
C LEU A 20 10.43 12.88 -14.02
N ARG A 21 9.94 12.53 -12.83
CA ARG A 21 10.57 11.59 -11.89
C ARG A 21 9.59 11.12 -10.82
N GLY A 22 9.82 9.94 -10.25
CA GLY A 22 9.27 9.58 -8.93
C GLY A 22 10.18 10.15 -7.84
N ALA A 23 9.64 10.76 -6.79
CA ALA A 23 10.44 11.09 -5.60
C ALA A 23 9.63 10.92 -4.32
N THR A 24 10.32 10.62 -3.23
CA THR A 24 9.72 10.48 -1.91
C THR A 24 9.68 11.84 -1.22
N GLU A 25 8.54 12.25 -0.67
CA GLU A 25 8.48 13.44 0.21
C GLU A 25 8.23 13.08 1.69
N GLN A 26 7.93 11.81 1.99
CA GLN A 26 7.66 11.32 3.37
C GLN A 26 8.20 9.91 3.66
N GLY A 27 9.03 9.33 2.79
CA GLY A 27 9.75 8.08 3.07
C GLY A 27 11.09 8.37 3.75
N HIS A 28 11.63 7.40 4.51
CA HIS A 28 12.94 7.48 5.15
C HIS A 28 14.10 7.75 4.17
N ALA A 29 13.97 7.35 2.91
CA ALA A 29 14.87 7.61 1.79
C ALA A 29 14.13 7.51 0.44
N ASP A 30 14.74 7.95 -0.66
CA ASP A 30 14.16 7.91 -2.02
C ASP A 30 13.77 6.50 -2.50
N ASP A 31 14.29 5.46 -1.85
CA ASP A 31 14.05 4.03 -2.07
C ASP A 31 13.21 3.35 -0.97
N SER A 32 12.74 4.10 0.02
CA SER A 32 11.90 3.59 1.11
C SER A 32 10.41 3.67 0.78
N CYS A 33 9.58 2.85 1.44
CA CYS A 33 8.16 2.73 1.14
C CYS A 33 7.35 3.22 2.34
N TRP A 34 6.93 4.48 2.30
CA TRP A 34 6.08 5.09 3.30
C TRP A 34 4.78 4.29 3.48
N ALA A 35 4.55 3.76 4.67
CA ALA A 35 3.51 2.77 4.93
C ALA A 35 2.10 3.31 4.63
N ARG A 36 1.82 4.57 4.99
CA ARG A 36 0.52 5.20 4.70
C ARG A 36 0.31 5.44 3.21
N GLY A 37 1.36 5.78 2.45
CA GLY A 37 1.28 5.91 0.99
C GLY A 37 0.96 4.59 0.31
N GLN A 38 1.59 3.51 0.79
CA GLN A 38 1.28 2.16 0.34
C GLN A 38 -0.16 1.77 0.66
N ALA A 39 -0.63 2.06 1.88
CA ALA A 39 -2.01 1.80 2.30
C ALA A 39 -3.04 2.57 1.44
N TRP A 40 -2.74 3.81 1.05
CA TRP A 40 -3.55 4.56 0.07
C TRP A 40 -3.61 3.86 -1.30
N GLY A 41 -2.51 3.26 -1.75
CA GLY A 41 -2.49 2.46 -2.97
C GLY A 41 -3.43 1.25 -2.89
N ILE A 42 -3.39 0.49 -1.78
CA ILE A 42 -4.28 -0.67 -1.57
C ILE A 42 -5.74 -0.23 -1.70
N TYR A 43 -6.16 0.71 -0.87
CA TYR A 43 -7.57 1.09 -0.78
C TYR A 43 -8.03 1.87 -2.01
N GLY A 44 -7.24 2.85 -2.46
CA GLY A 44 -7.56 3.71 -3.60
C GLY A 44 -7.73 2.94 -4.90
N PHE A 45 -6.87 1.97 -5.20
CA PHE A 45 -7.03 1.15 -6.39
C PHE A 45 -8.21 0.18 -6.28
N ALA A 46 -8.47 -0.40 -5.10
CA ALA A 46 -9.60 -1.30 -4.92
C ALA A 46 -10.95 -0.57 -5.14
N ILE A 47 -11.11 0.64 -4.59
CA ILE A 47 -12.35 1.42 -4.82
C ILE A 47 -12.49 1.85 -6.30
N ASN A 48 -11.39 2.22 -6.97
CA ASN A 48 -11.45 2.58 -8.39
C ASN A 48 -11.84 1.38 -9.26
N TYR A 49 -11.36 0.17 -8.95
CA TYR A 49 -11.81 -1.03 -9.62
C TYR A 49 -13.31 -1.28 -9.44
N ARG A 50 -13.83 -1.14 -8.22
CA ARG A 50 -15.29 -1.27 -7.96
C ARG A 50 -16.11 -0.35 -8.86
N HIS A 51 -15.65 0.89 -9.08
CA HIS A 51 -16.39 1.89 -9.85
C HIS A 51 -16.20 1.80 -11.36
N LEU A 52 -15.00 1.43 -11.82
CA LEU A 52 -14.63 1.51 -13.24
C LEU A 52 -14.52 0.14 -13.92
N GLY A 53 -14.35 -0.94 -13.15
CA GLY A 53 -14.17 -2.30 -13.66
C GLY A 53 -12.87 -2.55 -14.41
N ASP A 54 -11.91 -1.60 -14.39
CA ASP A 54 -10.64 -1.75 -15.09
C ASP A 54 -9.69 -2.71 -14.32
N PRO A 55 -9.35 -3.88 -14.88
CA PRO A 55 -8.51 -4.88 -14.22
C PRO A 55 -7.11 -4.38 -13.85
N GLY A 56 -6.63 -3.30 -14.48
CA GLY A 56 -5.38 -2.62 -14.11
C GLY A 56 -5.39 -2.12 -12.66
N PHE A 57 -6.53 -1.59 -12.20
CA PHE A 57 -6.69 -1.15 -10.81
C PHE A 57 -6.71 -2.33 -9.84
N LEU A 58 -7.44 -3.41 -10.17
CA LEU A 58 -7.45 -4.60 -9.33
C LEU A 58 -6.05 -5.18 -9.15
N ALA A 59 -5.30 -5.29 -10.26
CA ALA A 59 -3.92 -5.77 -10.23
C ALA A 59 -2.99 -4.83 -9.45
N ALA A 60 -3.20 -3.52 -9.51
CA ALA A 60 -2.43 -2.56 -8.74
C ALA A 60 -2.71 -2.65 -7.23
N SER A 61 -3.98 -2.71 -6.84
CA SER A 61 -4.38 -2.90 -5.43
C SER A 61 -3.77 -4.17 -4.84
N ARG A 62 -3.85 -5.29 -5.58
CA ARG A 62 -3.27 -6.58 -5.18
C ARG A 62 -1.77 -6.50 -4.95
N ARG A 63 -1.02 -5.93 -5.91
CA ARG A 63 0.43 -5.72 -5.75
C ARG A 63 0.76 -4.85 -4.55
N CYS A 64 -0.04 -3.81 -4.30
CA CYS A 64 0.18 -2.96 -3.14
C CYS A 64 -0.07 -3.71 -1.83
N ALA A 65 -1.12 -4.54 -1.78
CA ALA A 65 -1.50 -5.35 -0.64
C ALA A 65 -0.44 -6.40 -0.32
N ASP A 66 -0.03 -7.18 -1.32
CA ASP A 66 0.96 -8.23 -1.16
C ASP A 66 2.29 -7.65 -0.62
N TYR A 67 2.74 -6.52 -1.17
CA TYR A 67 3.94 -5.84 -0.70
C TYR A 67 3.82 -5.34 0.74
N PHE A 68 2.68 -4.72 1.10
CA PHE A 68 2.45 -4.24 2.46
C PHE A 68 2.46 -5.39 3.47
N LEU A 69 1.82 -6.51 3.14
CA LEU A 69 1.74 -7.69 3.99
C LEU A 69 3.09 -8.39 4.15
N GLU A 70 3.90 -8.46 3.09
CA GLU A 70 5.26 -9.02 3.13
C GLU A 70 6.18 -8.22 4.07
N HIS A 71 5.96 -6.92 4.22
CA HIS A 71 6.76 -6.03 5.06
C HIS A 71 6.11 -5.74 6.42
N LEU A 72 4.99 -6.40 6.73
CA LEU A 72 4.29 -6.21 7.99
C LEU A 72 5.00 -6.98 9.11
N PRO A 73 5.25 -6.36 10.28
CA PRO A 73 5.89 -7.02 11.41
C PRO A 73 4.96 -8.06 12.04
N ALA A 74 5.54 -8.89 12.91
CA ALA A 74 4.87 -10.05 13.49
C ALA A 74 3.67 -9.65 14.37
N ASP A 75 3.71 -8.47 15.00
CA ASP A 75 2.62 -7.89 15.78
C ASP A 75 1.48 -7.33 14.92
N GLY A 76 1.65 -7.21 13.60
CA GLY A 76 0.60 -6.77 12.68
C GLY A 76 0.42 -5.25 12.57
N VAL A 77 1.22 -4.44 13.26
CA VAL A 77 1.15 -2.97 13.19
C VAL A 77 2.33 -2.42 12.39
N PRO A 78 2.11 -1.78 11.23
CA PRO A 78 3.22 -1.33 10.39
C PRO A 78 4.03 -0.25 11.11
N TYR A 79 5.34 -0.24 10.84
CA TYR A 79 6.15 0.94 11.09
C TYR A 79 5.72 2.08 10.15
N TRP A 80 6.09 3.31 10.47
CA TRP A 80 5.78 4.46 9.61
C TRP A 80 6.39 4.35 8.20
N ASP A 81 7.48 3.60 8.06
CA ASP A 81 8.07 3.20 6.78
C ASP A 81 8.24 1.67 6.75
N LEU A 82 7.85 1.03 5.65
CA LEU A 82 7.93 -0.43 5.47
C LEU A 82 9.36 -0.95 5.28
N ALA A 83 10.35 -0.07 5.17
CA ALA A 83 11.75 -0.44 5.22
C ALA A 83 12.21 -0.87 6.63
N PHE A 84 11.46 -0.51 7.68
CA PHE A 84 11.78 -0.92 9.06
C PHE A 84 11.15 -2.26 9.41
N GLY A 85 11.90 -3.07 10.16
CA GLY A 85 11.49 -4.39 10.62
C GLY A 85 11.64 -4.59 12.11
N GLU A 86 11.51 -5.84 12.55
CA GLU A 86 11.65 -6.26 13.95
C GLU A 86 12.97 -5.81 14.57
N GLY A 87 12.92 -5.39 15.84
CA GLY A 87 14.09 -4.92 16.59
C GLY A 87 14.50 -3.47 16.29
N THR A 88 13.69 -2.71 15.54
CA THR A 88 13.88 -1.27 15.39
C THR A 88 13.04 -0.49 16.41
N ASP A 89 13.59 0.63 16.90
CA ASP A 89 12.87 1.59 17.75
C ASP A 89 12.05 2.60 16.91
N ALA A 90 11.82 2.31 15.63
CA ALA A 90 11.06 3.17 14.74
C ALA A 90 9.61 3.28 15.22
N PRO A 91 8.96 4.46 15.10
CA PRO A 91 7.58 4.60 15.49
C PRO A 91 6.64 3.79 14.58
N ARG A 92 5.55 3.31 15.17
CA ARG A 92 4.45 2.64 14.44
C ARG A 92 3.57 3.68 13.73
N ASP A 93 2.87 3.24 12.69
CA ASP A 93 1.81 4.02 12.04
C ASP A 93 0.51 3.21 12.00
N SER A 94 -0.24 3.27 13.11
CA SER A 94 -1.56 2.64 13.23
C SER A 94 -2.57 3.16 12.19
N SER A 95 -2.41 4.40 11.72
CA SER A 95 -3.26 4.93 10.67
C SER A 95 -3.06 4.17 9.36
N ALA A 96 -1.80 3.89 8.98
CA ALA A 96 -1.48 3.05 7.82
C ALA A 96 -2.10 1.66 7.95
N GLY A 97 -2.04 1.05 9.14
CA GLY A 97 -2.68 -0.22 9.43
C GLY A 97 -4.21 -0.20 9.22
N ALA A 98 -4.90 0.79 9.79
CA ALA A 98 -6.35 0.92 9.65
C ALA A 98 -6.80 1.10 8.19
N ILE A 99 -6.05 1.90 7.42
CA ILE A 99 -6.29 2.13 6.00
C ILE A 99 -6.07 0.83 5.21
N ALA A 100 -4.96 0.15 5.45
CA ALA A 100 -4.62 -1.09 4.76
C ALA A 100 -5.67 -2.17 5.05
N ALA A 101 -6.09 -2.35 6.31
CA ALA A 101 -7.15 -3.28 6.67
C ALA A 101 -8.47 -2.98 5.94
N THR A 102 -8.85 -1.71 5.85
CA THR A 102 -10.04 -1.29 5.08
C THR A 102 -9.89 -1.63 3.60
N GLY A 103 -8.72 -1.34 3.02
CA GLY A 103 -8.42 -1.67 1.62
C GLY A 103 -8.38 -3.17 1.34
N LEU A 104 -7.92 -3.98 2.29
CA LEU A 104 -7.90 -5.44 2.21
C LEU A 104 -9.32 -6.03 2.24
N ILE A 105 -10.21 -5.51 3.09
CA ILE A 105 -11.64 -5.90 3.11
C ILE A 105 -12.33 -5.53 1.81
N GLU A 106 -11.98 -4.38 1.24
CA GLU A 106 -12.46 -3.91 -0.06
C GLU A 106 -12.00 -4.85 -1.19
N LEU A 107 -10.69 -5.13 -1.26
CA LEU A 107 -10.08 -6.03 -2.23
C LEU A 107 -10.62 -7.46 -2.13
N ALA A 108 -10.84 -7.96 -0.91
CA ALA A 108 -11.34 -9.31 -0.65
C ALA A 108 -12.70 -9.60 -1.32
N GLN A 109 -13.52 -8.57 -1.54
CA GLN A 109 -14.83 -8.72 -2.21
C GLN A 109 -14.70 -8.82 -3.74
N GLN A 110 -13.51 -8.56 -4.28
CA GLN A 110 -13.27 -8.35 -5.71
C GLN A 110 -12.40 -9.45 -6.33
N VAL A 111 -11.80 -10.33 -5.52
CA VAL A 111 -10.86 -11.37 -5.96
C VAL A 111 -11.28 -12.77 -5.51
N PRO A 112 -10.93 -13.84 -6.26
CA PRO A 112 -11.27 -15.21 -5.89
C PRO A 112 -10.60 -15.70 -4.59
N ASP A 113 -9.43 -15.18 -4.25
CA ASP A 113 -8.65 -15.48 -3.04
C ASP A 113 -8.95 -14.51 -1.89
N GLY A 114 -10.17 -13.95 -1.87
CA GLY A 114 -10.56 -12.89 -0.93
C GLY A 114 -10.46 -13.26 0.55
N ASP A 115 -10.61 -14.55 0.89
CA ASP A 115 -10.48 -15.03 2.27
C ASP A 115 -9.08 -14.77 2.85
N HIS A 116 -8.03 -14.84 2.02
CA HIS A 116 -6.67 -14.51 2.44
C HIS A 116 -6.57 -13.04 2.87
N TYR A 117 -7.03 -12.12 2.02
CA TYR A 117 -6.97 -10.68 2.31
C TYR A 117 -7.87 -10.29 3.48
N ARG A 118 -9.05 -10.92 3.61
CA ARG A 118 -9.94 -10.72 4.76
C ARG A 118 -9.27 -11.14 6.06
N ALA A 119 -8.65 -12.33 6.12
CA ALA A 119 -7.97 -12.80 7.32
C ALA A 119 -6.80 -11.89 7.71
N GLN A 120 -6.06 -11.36 6.74
CA GLN A 120 -5.00 -10.38 7.03
C GLN A 120 -5.55 -9.05 7.55
N ALA A 121 -6.68 -8.59 7.02
CA ALA A 121 -7.35 -7.39 7.53
C ALA A 121 -7.81 -7.56 8.98
N GLU A 122 -8.42 -8.71 9.30
CA GLU A 122 -8.85 -9.04 10.66
C GLU A 122 -7.66 -9.07 11.63
N ARG A 123 -6.56 -9.73 11.25
CA ARG A 123 -5.31 -9.74 12.02
C ARG A 123 -4.78 -8.33 12.29
N ILE A 124 -4.79 -7.44 11.29
CA ILE A 124 -4.35 -6.05 11.49
C ILE A 124 -5.29 -5.33 12.46
N LEU A 125 -6.61 -5.47 12.29
CA LEU A 125 -7.59 -4.81 13.15
C LEU A 125 -7.53 -5.29 14.61
N GLU A 126 -7.25 -6.56 14.84
CA GLU A 126 -7.06 -7.12 16.19
C GLU A 126 -5.81 -6.57 16.89
N ALA A 127 -4.83 -6.11 16.12
CA ALA A 127 -3.57 -5.58 16.62
C ALA A 127 -3.57 -4.06 16.90
N LEU A 128 -4.59 -3.34 16.42
CA LEU A 128 -4.69 -1.86 16.49
C LEU A 128 -5.28 -1.33 17.80
#